data_AF-A0A8J2ZZ90-F1
#
_entry.id   AF-A0A8J2ZZ90-F1
#
_cell.length_a   1.000
_cell.length_b   1.000
_cell.length_c   1.000
_cell.angle_alpha   90.00
_cell.angle_beta   90.00
_cell.angle_gamma   90.00
#
_symmetry.space_group_name_H-M   'P 1'
#
loop_
_entity.id
_entity.type
_entity.pdbx_description
1 polymer ?
#
loop_
_entity_poly.entity_id
_entity_poly.type
_entity_poly.pdbx_seq_one_letter_code
_entity_poly.pdbx_strand_id
1 'polypeptide(L)'
;MIPEHQDDKSSVLDIYAITKENVHINIEIQMANKNDMKERTLYYWSRIFAGQMEKGKAYSDLTQTITINILNFRLLKETSMFHTSYHLYEDVESFCLTDVMEIHFIEIPKLLVQWKRG
;
A
#
# COMPACT_ATOMS: atom_id res chain seq x y z
N MET A 1 13.07 0.27 -10.06
CA MET A 1 12.41 1.51 -9.59
C MET A 1 13.40 2.63 -9.78
N ILE A 2 13.07 3.63 -10.60
CA ILE A 2 13.85 4.87 -10.68
C ILE A 2 13.29 5.77 -9.56
N PRO A 3 14.11 6.31 -8.65
CA PRO A 3 13.62 7.23 -7.64
C PRO A 3 13.20 8.52 -8.35
N GLU A 4 11.90 8.80 -8.41
CA GLU A 4 11.41 10.09 -8.87
C GLU A 4 11.43 11.07 -7.69
N HIS A 5 12.42 11.96 -7.75
CA HIS A 5 12.55 13.24 -7.05
C HIS A 5 13.00 13.23 -5.58
N GLN A 6 14.29 13.58 -5.42
CA GLN A 6 14.77 14.46 -4.36
C GLN A 6 13.97 15.76 -4.39
N ASP A 7 13.04 15.94 -3.46
CA ASP A 7 12.55 17.26 -3.09
C ASP A 7 12.66 17.43 -1.57
N ASP A 8 13.42 18.45 -1.21
CA ASP A 8 14.03 18.71 0.07
C ASP A 8 12.94 18.96 1.16
N LYS A 9 13.01 18.20 2.27
CA LYS A 9 12.13 18.23 3.47
C LYS A 9 10.79 17.46 3.49
N SER A 10 10.71 16.29 2.86
CA SER A 10 9.82 15.23 3.36
C SER A 10 10.49 13.87 3.22
N SER A 11 11.02 13.31 4.30
CA SER A 11 11.63 11.98 4.28
C SER A 11 10.56 10.94 3.96
N VAL A 12 10.57 10.46 2.72
CA VAL A 12 9.84 9.28 2.26
C VAL A 12 10.86 8.17 2.10
N LEU A 13 10.56 6.98 2.60
CA LEU A 13 11.36 5.78 2.38
C LEU A 13 10.52 4.78 1.61
N ASP A 14 10.99 4.39 0.43
CA ASP A 14 10.33 3.42 -0.44
C ASP A 14 11.15 2.14 -0.52
N ILE A 15 10.52 1.00 -0.23
CA ILE A 15 11.12 -0.33 -0.33
C ILE A 15 10.24 -1.16 -1.25
N TYR A 16 10.85 -1.72 -2.29
CA TYR A 16 10.20 -2.65 -3.20
C TYR A 16 10.85 -4.03 -3.10
N ALA A 17 10.04 -5.05 -2.92
CA ALA A 17 10.46 -6.44 -2.78
C ALA A 17 9.58 -7.36 -3.63
N ILE A 18 10.14 -8.51 -4.00
CA ILE A 18 9.41 -9.60 -4.67
C ILE A 18 9.68 -10.87 -3.86
N THR A 19 8.62 -11.58 -3.47
CA THR A 19 8.73 -12.84 -2.71
C THR A 19 9.13 -14.00 -3.61
N LYS A 20 9.42 -15.18 -3.01
CA LYS A 20 9.72 -16.39 -3.78
C LYS A 20 8.51 -16.88 -4.57
N GLU A 21 7.32 -16.56 -4.10
CA GLU A 21 6.02 -16.83 -4.70
C GLU A 21 5.62 -15.75 -5.73
N ASN A 22 6.54 -14.86 -6.11
CA ASN A 22 6.35 -13.76 -7.04
C ASN A 22 5.32 -12.72 -6.57
N VAL A 23 5.06 -12.60 -5.27
CA VAL A 23 4.23 -11.50 -4.74
C VAL A 23 5.05 -10.22 -4.72
N HIS A 24 4.51 -9.16 -5.31
CA HIS A 24 5.11 -7.85 -5.34
C HIS A 24 4.72 -7.07 -4.08
N ILE A 25 5.71 -6.59 -3.32
CA ILE A 25 5.48 -5.84 -2.09
C ILE A 25 6.10 -4.45 -2.23
N ASN A 26 5.27 -3.42 -2.09
CA ASN A 26 5.68 -2.03 -2.03
C ASN A 26 5.47 -1.52 -0.59
N ILE A 27 6.50 -0.96 0.03
CA ILE A 27 6.43 -0.38 1.38
C ILE A 27 6.82 1.09 1.29
N GLU A 28 5.92 1.96 1.71
CA GLU A 28 6.11 3.41 1.71
C GLU A 28 6.03 3.94 3.13
N ILE A 29 7.07 4.63 3.59
CA ILE A 29 7.08 5.28 4.90
C ILE A 29 7.00 6.79 4.72
N GLN A 30 6.02 7.42 5.37
CA GLN A 30 5.78 8.85 5.21
C GLN A 30 5.70 9.60 6.54
N MET A 31 6.54 10.63 6.65
CA MET A 31 6.60 11.47 7.86
C MET A 31 5.60 12.63 7.86
N ALA A 32 5.17 13.10 6.69
CA ALA A 32 4.31 14.28 6.54
C ALA A 32 3.08 13.99 5.69
N ASN A 33 1.92 14.51 6.10
CA ASN A 33 0.68 14.36 5.35
C ASN A 33 0.60 15.39 4.22
N LYS A 34 0.63 14.91 2.97
CA LYS A 34 0.45 15.73 1.74
C LYS A 34 -1.00 15.73 1.22
N ASN A 35 -1.93 15.06 1.94
CA ASN A 35 -3.35 14.94 1.63
C ASN A 35 -3.70 14.24 0.29
N ASP A 36 -2.74 13.54 -0.32
CA ASP A 36 -2.87 12.81 -1.58
C ASP A 36 -2.52 11.31 -1.42
N MET A 37 -2.41 10.83 -0.17
CA MET A 37 -1.85 9.51 0.13
C MET A 37 -2.65 8.37 -0.50
N LYS A 38 -3.98 8.49 -0.56
CA LYS A 38 -4.86 7.44 -1.09
C LYS A 38 -4.65 7.31 -2.61
N GLU A 39 -4.68 8.43 -3.31
CA GLU A 39 -4.46 8.53 -4.75
C GLU A 39 -3.05 8.05 -5.12
N ARG A 40 -2.05 8.46 -4.34
CA ARG A 40 -0.65 8.05 -4.56
C ARG A 40 -0.43 6.55 -4.33
N THR A 41 -1.03 5.99 -3.28
CA THR A 41 -1.02 4.55 -3.01
C THR A 41 -1.56 3.77 -4.21
N LEU A 42 -2.72 4.19 -4.74
CA LEU A 42 -3.36 3.54 -5.89
C LEU A 42 -2.53 3.70 -7.17
N TYR A 43 -1.94 4.89 -7.38
CA TYR A 43 -1.04 5.14 -8.49
C TYR A 43 0.16 4.18 -8.48
N TYR A 44 0.88 4.09 -7.36
CA TYR A 44 2.05 3.22 -7.28
C TYR A 44 1.70 1.74 -7.35
N TRP A 45 0.61 1.31 -6.69
CA TRP A 45 0.08 -0.05 -6.86
C TRP A 45 -0.17 -0.36 -8.34
N SER A 46 -0.87 0.53 -9.07
CA SER A 46 -1.21 0.31 -10.48
C SER A 46 0.02 0.24 -11.39
N ARG A 47 1.03 1.06 -11.10
CA ARG A 47 2.31 1.08 -11.83
C ARG A 47 3.08 -0.22 -11.65
N ILE A 48 3.10 -0.77 -10.44
CA ILE A 48 3.75 -2.05 -10.15
C ILE A 48 2.99 -3.18 -10.83
N PHE A 49 1.67 -3.24 -10.65
CA PHE A 49 0.82 -4.29 -11.23
C PHE A 49 0.91 -4.30 -12.76
N ALA A 50 0.76 -3.14 -13.42
CA ALA A 50 0.92 -3.04 -14.87
C ALA A 50 2.35 -3.35 -15.33
N GLY A 51 3.35 -3.01 -14.50
CA GLY A 51 4.76 -3.27 -14.78
C GLY A 51 5.15 -4.74 -14.78
N GLN A 52 4.33 -5.63 -14.22
CA GLN A 52 4.52 -7.09 -14.31
C GLN A 52 4.29 -7.63 -15.72
N MET A 53 3.51 -6.93 -16.55
CA MET A 53 3.11 -7.41 -17.86
C MET A 53 4.28 -7.32 -18.85
N GLU A 54 4.66 -8.47 -19.41
CA GLU A 54 5.66 -8.57 -20.49
C GLU A 54 4.99 -8.92 -21.83
N LYS A 55 5.58 -8.45 -22.93
CA LYS A 55 5.03 -8.70 -24.27
C LYS A 55 4.94 -10.21 -24.55
N GLY A 56 3.72 -10.69 -24.77
CA GLY A 56 3.44 -12.09 -25.10
C GLY A 56 3.08 -12.98 -23.89
N LYS A 57 3.05 -12.45 -22.67
CA LYS A 57 2.54 -13.16 -21.49
C LYS A 57 1.03 -13.00 -21.33
N ALA A 58 0.41 -13.94 -20.60
CA ALA A 58 -1.02 -13.93 -20.35
C ALA A 58 -1.36 -13.07 -19.12
N TYR A 59 -2.55 -12.49 -19.07
CA TYR A 59 -3.03 -11.78 -17.87
C TYR A 59 -3.17 -12.69 -16.64
N SER A 60 -3.30 -14.00 -16.84
CA SER A 60 -3.28 -14.99 -15.76
C SER A 60 -1.92 -15.10 -15.06
N ASP A 61 -0.86 -14.57 -15.66
CA ASP A 61 0.48 -14.57 -15.07
C ASP A 61 0.70 -13.37 -14.14
N LEU A 62 -0.25 -12.43 -14.06
CA LEU A 62 -0.21 -11.33 -13.11
C LEU A 62 -0.40 -11.86 -11.70
N THR A 63 0.46 -11.42 -10.82
CA THR A 63 0.55 -11.88 -9.43
C THR A 63 0.22 -10.75 -8.46
N GLN A 64 -0.07 -11.14 -7.22
CA GLN A 64 -0.48 -10.23 -6.18
C GLN A 64 0.51 -9.07 -6.00
N THR A 65 -0.05 -7.86 -5.87
CA THR A 65 0.67 -6.66 -5.45
C THR A 65 0.10 -6.16 -4.14
N ILE A 66 0.95 -6.14 -3.11
CA ILE A 66 0.66 -5.65 -1.77
C ILE A 66 1.34 -4.30 -1.59
N THR A 67 0.58 -3.26 -1.20
CA THR A 67 1.13 -1.96 -0.81
C THR A 67 0.98 -1.74 0.68
N ILE A 68 2.07 -1.42 1.38
CA ILE A 68 2.09 -1.17 2.82
C ILE A 68 2.49 0.29 3.07
N ASN A 69 1.54 1.11 3.48
CA ASN A 69 1.77 2.51 3.83
C ASN A 69 1.97 2.67 5.33
N ILE A 70 3.17 3.06 5.75
CA ILE A 70 3.52 3.36 7.14
C ILE A 70 3.52 4.88 7.34
N LEU A 71 2.59 5.38 8.16
CA LEU A 71 2.31 6.80 8.30
C LEU A 71 2.63 7.30 9.71
N ASN A 72 3.37 8.41 9.82
CA ASN A 72 3.60 9.12 11.08
C ASN A 72 2.49 10.12 11.43
N PHE A 73 1.32 10.00 10.81
CA PHE A 73 0.16 10.87 11.02
C PHE A 73 -1.14 10.06 10.94
N ARG A 74 -2.26 10.69 11.30
CA ARG A 74 -3.59 10.08 11.22
C ARG A 74 -4.26 10.44 9.90
N LEU A 75 -4.42 9.46 9.02
CA LEU A 75 -5.12 9.53 7.74
C LEU A 75 -6.56 9.05 7.87
N LEU A 76 -6.79 7.90 8.51
CA LEU A 76 -8.10 7.24 8.56
C LEU A 76 -8.85 7.71 9.81
N LYS A 77 -9.98 8.38 9.65
CA LYS A 77 -10.77 8.91 10.78
C LYS A 77 -11.86 7.94 11.22
N GLU A 78 -12.20 7.00 10.35
CA GLU A 78 -13.29 6.04 10.47
C GLU A 78 -12.98 4.92 11.48
N THR A 79 -11.69 4.71 11.79
CA THR A 79 -11.24 3.64 12.67
C THR A 79 -10.20 4.12 13.69
N SER A 80 -10.22 3.54 14.88
CA SER A 80 -9.18 3.74 15.91
C SER A 80 -8.04 2.73 15.82
N MET A 81 -8.16 1.74 14.92
CA MET A 81 -7.13 0.72 14.68
C MET A 81 -5.88 1.34 14.07
N PHE A 82 -4.70 0.87 14.48
CA PHE A 82 -3.44 1.33 13.92
C PHE A 82 -3.12 0.68 12.57
N HIS A 83 -3.64 -0.51 12.32
CA HIS A 83 -3.47 -1.25 11.07
C HIS A 83 -4.85 -1.46 10.45
N THR A 84 -5.01 -1.06 9.20
CA THR A 84 -6.19 -1.34 8.35
C THR A 84 -5.72 -1.91 7.03
N SER A 85 -6.38 -2.96 6.55
CA SER A 85 -6.14 -3.58 5.23
C SER A 85 -7.39 -3.43 4.35
N TYR A 86 -7.18 -3.19 3.07
CA TYR A 86 -8.21 -3.06 2.04
C TYR A 86 -7.97 -4.09 0.94
N HIS A 87 -9.05 -4.74 0.49
CA HIS A 87 -9.08 -5.66 -0.65
C HIS A 87 -10.26 -5.32 -1.55
N LEU A 88 -10.33 -5.96 -2.73
CA LEU A 88 -11.39 -5.74 -3.70
C LEU A 88 -12.56 -6.73 -3.46
N TYR A 89 -13.67 -6.20 -2.99
CA TYR A 89 -14.90 -6.94 -2.71
C TYR A 89 -16.04 -6.46 -3.59
N GLU A 90 -17.00 -7.35 -3.84
CA GLU A 90 -18.30 -6.98 -4.40
C GLU A 90 -19.12 -6.20 -3.34
N ASP A 91 -19.91 -5.22 -3.80
CA ASP A 91 -20.51 -4.20 -2.93
C ASP A 91 -21.66 -4.70 -2.04
N VAL A 92 -22.39 -5.77 -2.44
CA VAL A 92 -23.63 -6.20 -1.79
C VAL A 92 -23.42 -7.44 -0.92
N GLU A 93 -22.85 -8.49 -1.48
CA GLU A 93 -22.60 -9.78 -0.83
C GLU A 93 -21.19 -9.86 -0.23
N SER A 94 -20.31 -8.89 -0.52
CA SER A 94 -18.97 -8.80 0.08
C SER A 94 -18.07 -10.01 -0.18
N PHE A 95 -18.28 -10.74 -1.28
CA PHE A 95 -17.31 -11.74 -1.72
C PHE A 95 -16.11 -11.07 -2.40
N CYS A 96 -14.93 -11.66 -2.28
CA CYS A 96 -13.71 -11.11 -2.86
C CYS A 96 -13.69 -11.35 -4.37
N LEU A 97 -13.46 -10.29 -5.16
CA LEU A 97 -13.34 -10.42 -6.61
C LEU A 97 -12.03 -11.12 -7.00
N THR A 98 -10.95 -10.75 -6.32
CA THR A 98 -9.59 -11.27 -6.54
C THR A 98 -8.68 -10.84 -5.40
N ASP A 99 -7.65 -11.65 -5.13
CA ASP A 99 -6.61 -11.41 -4.14
C ASP A 99 -5.39 -10.65 -4.69
N VAL A 100 -5.39 -10.26 -5.97
CA VAL A 100 -4.21 -9.61 -6.59
C VAL A 100 -3.93 -8.19 -6.06
N MET A 101 -4.88 -7.57 -5.36
CA MET A 101 -4.75 -6.24 -4.75
C MET A 101 -4.93 -6.32 -3.24
N GLU A 102 -3.91 -5.89 -2.50
CA GLU A 102 -3.98 -5.68 -1.06
C GLU A 102 -3.29 -4.37 -0.68
N ILE A 103 -3.96 -3.55 0.13
CA ILE A 103 -3.44 -2.24 0.56
C ILE A 103 -3.53 -2.12 2.07
N HIS A 104 -2.42 -1.83 2.73
CA HIS A 104 -2.33 -1.62 4.16
C HIS A 104 -2.04 -0.16 4.47
N PHE A 105 -2.68 0.33 5.53
CA PHE A 105 -2.31 1.55 6.22
C PHE A 105 -1.94 1.22 7.66
N ILE A 106 -0.73 1.62 8.07
CA ILE A 106 -0.19 1.47 9.42
C ILE A 106 0.08 2.88 9.96
N GLU A 107 -0.75 3.35 10.89
CA GLU A 107 -0.66 4.69 11.46
C GLU A 107 0.06 4.65 12.82
N ILE A 108 1.34 5.03 12.83
CA ILE A 108 2.21 5.00 14.02
C ILE A 108 1.61 5.76 15.22
N PRO A 109 0.99 6.95 15.07
CA PRO A 109 0.36 7.63 16.20
C PRO A 109 -0.77 6.85 16.88
N LYS A 110 -1.46 5.96 16.14
CA LYS A 110 -2.49 5.07 16.72
C LYS A 110 -1.85 3.88 17.41
N LEU A 111 -0.80 3.29 16.81
CA LEU A 111 -0.03 2.19 17.41
C LEU A 111 0.50 2.56 18.79
N LEU A 112 1.12 3.74 18.92
CA LEU A 112 1.68 4.22 20.19
C LEU A 112 0.62 4.42 21.28
N VAL A 113 -0.62 4.78 20.91
CA VAL A 113 -1.73 4.91 21.85
C VAL A 113 -2.21 3.55 22.33
N GLN A 114 -2.30 2.57 21.43
CA GLN A 114 -2.74 1.21 21.77
C GLN A 114 -1.68 0.47 22.59
N TRP A 115 -0.39 0.62 22.24
CA TRP A 115 0.72 0.00 22.98
C TRP A 115 0.75 0.40 24.45
N LYS A 116 0.49 1.68 24.76
CA LYS A 116 0.47 2.18 26.15
C LYS A 116 -0.72 1.69 26.98
N ARG A 117 -1.68 1.00 26.37
CA ARG A 117 -2.88 0.46 27.04
C ARG A 117 -2.77 -1.03 27.36
N GLY A 118 -1.76 -1.73 26.84
CA GLY A 118 -1.40 -3.09 27.23
C GLY A 118 -0.27 -3.07 28.26
#